data_AF-A0A535DIL7-F1
#
_entry.id   AF-A0A535DIL7-F1
#
_cell.length_a   1.000
_cell.length_b   1.000
_cell.length_c   1.000
_cell.angle_alpha   90.00
_cell.angle_beta   90.00
_cell.angle_gamma   90.00
#
_symmetry.space_group_name_H-M   'P 1'
#
loop_
_entity.id
_entity.type
_entity.pdbx_description
1 polymer ?
#
loop_
_entity_poly.entity_id
_entity_poly.type
_entity_poly.pdbx_seq_one_letter_code
_entity_poly.pdbx_strand_id
1 'polypeptide(L)'
;MSVFPEPLVSPTAERILAHTYKFVHEEWQHRARDESPDQGFENQFRGYCAMNGGGWAVSQTREMLMGLSLSTASGVSHEIDLTVRTQNSLAIFELKNKAGTPFDKNDVIVFYAKVLDYVCASPDLCQGELNLVALSTTVPDIHGITACLGLGIHPIAPGLRPLPYLQTYGLRMERMMASGLPLSKDCVDLFGDFSAELNQLLIALQNVWPSARWARQSETALFVKRVPPIDLDNVPFRLLSLNNSFGQLLSGFKAAESSPR
;
A
#
# COMPACT_ATOMS: atom_id res chain seq x y z
N MET A 1 -16.46 21.99 -5.26
CA MET A 1 -16.25 20.60 -5.74
C MET A 1 -14.90 20.16 -5.21
N SER A 2 -14.77 18.91 -4.75
CA SER A 2 -13.48 18.33 -4.29
C SER A 2 -12.47 18.42 -5.41
N VAL A 3 -11.22 18.81 -5.10
CA VAL A 3 -10.14 18.76 -6.10
C VAL A 3 -9.68 17.33 -6.38
N PHE A 4 -9.92 16.38 -5.47
CA PHE A 4 -9.50 14.99 -5.63
C PHE A 4 -10.56 14.13 -6.32
N PRO A 5 -10.14 13.14 -7.14
CA PRO A 5 -11.04 12.13 -7.71
C PRO A 5 -11.60 11.20 -6.62
N GLU A 6 -12.46 10.27 -7.02
CA GLU A 6 -12.96 9.22 -6.13
C GLU A 6 -11.81 8.43 -5.47
N PRO A 7 -12.01 7.94 -4.23
CA PRO A 7 -10.99 7.15 -3.53
C PRO A 7 -10.54 5.94 -4.35
N LEU A 8 -9.22 5.72 -4.43
CA LEU A 8 -8.65 4.55 -5.12
C LEU A 8 -9.05 3.21 -4.49
N VAL A 9 -9.29 3.22 -3.18
CA VAL A 9 -9.62 2.04 -2.39
C VAL A 9 -10.77 2.36 -1.43
N SER A 10 -11.48 1.34 -0.97
CA SER A 10 -12.53 1.51 0.02
C SER A 10 -11.97 2.02 1.36
N PRO A 11 -12.81 2.60 2.23
CA PRO A 11 -12.39 2.99 3.59
C PRO A 11 -11.81 1.82 4.41
N THR A 12 -12.23 0.58 4.13
CA THR A 12 -11.71 -0.61 4.82
C THR A 12 -10.29 -0.94 4.38
N ALA A 13 -10.02 -0.90 3.07
CA ALA A 13 -8.69 -1.09 2.52
C ALA A 13 -7.75 0.05 2.94
N GLU A 14 -8.22 1.30 2.93
CA GLU A 14 -7.45 2.44 3.42
C GLU A 14 -7.02 2.24 4.87
N ARG A 15 -7.92 1.78 5.74
CA ARG A 15 -7.58 1.46 7.14
C ARG A 15 -6.48 0.42 7.25
N ILE A 16 -6.48 -0.61 6.41
CA ILE A 16 -5.41 -1.63 6.39
C ILE A 16 -4.07 -1.00 5.98
N LEU A 17 -4.07 -0.20 4.90
CA LEU A 17 -2.87 0.47 4.39
C LEU A 17 -2.31 1.48 5.41
N ALA A 18 -3.18 2.28 6.04
CA ALA A 18 -2.83 3.21 7.11
C ALA A 18 -2.21 2.49 8.31
N HIS A 19 -2.84 1.38 8.73
CA HIS A 19 -2.37 0.55 9.83
C HIS A 19 -0.99 -0.06 9.55
N THR A 20 -0.79 -0.51 8.31
CA THR A 20 0.48 -1.06 7.83
C THR A 20 1.58 -0.02 7.85
N TYR A 21 1.31 1.20 7.34
CA TYR A 21 2.28 2.30 7.39
C TYR A 21 2.62 2.67 8.84
N LYS A 22 1.61 2.78 9.71
CA LYS A 22 1.81 3.08 11.13
C LYS A 22 2.76 2.08 11.79
N PHE A 23 2.57 0.78 11.54
CA PHE A 23 3.44 -0.25 12.07
C PHE A 23 4.91 -0.01 11.72
N VAL A 24 5.23 0.15 10.44
CA VAL A 24 6.64 0.25 10.02
C VAL A 24 7.27 1.59 10.36
N HIS A 25 6.47 2.66 10.39
CA HIS A 25 6.93 4.01 10.68
C HIS A 25 7.11 4.27 12.17
N GLU A 26 6.16 3.83 13.01
CA GLU A 26 6.09 4.20 14.42
C GLU A 26 6.41 3.04 15.35
N GLU A 27 6.02 1.81 15.03
CA GLU A 27 6.08 0.69 15.98
C GLU A 27 7.36 -0.14 15.80
N TRP A 28 7.72 -0.43 14.55
CA TRP A 28 8.79 -1.37 14.23
C TRP A 28 10.15 -0.94 14.80
N GLN A 29 10.42 0.35 14.87
CA GLN A 29 11.68 0.88 15.41
C GLN A 29 11.85 0.61 16.91
N HIS A 30 10.76 0.32 17.64
CA HIS A 30 10.76 0.09 19.08
C HIS A 30 10.62 -1.38 19.47
N ARG A 31 10.50 -2.29 18.49
CA ARG A 31 10.34 -3.73 18.75
C ARG A 31 11.68 -4.44 18.90
N ALA A 32 11.69 -5.44 19.78
CA ALA A 32 12.82 -6.35 19.91
C ALA A 32 13.10 -7.04 18.56
N ARG A 33 14.39 -7.23 18.25
CA ARG A 33 14.83 -7.92 17.04
C ARG A 33 14.96 -9.41 17.36
N ASP A 34 14.30 -10.25 16.56
CA ASP A 34 14.48 -11.70 16.65
C ASP A 34 15.76 -12.14 15.92
N GLU A 35 16.24 -13.33 16.24
CA GLU A 35 17.43 -13.94 15.60
C GLU A 35 17.23 -14.17 14.10
N SER A 36 15.99 -14.42 13.67
CA SER A 36 15.60 -14.47 12.25
C SER A 36 14.91 -13.16 11.87
N PRO A 37 15.59 -12.24 11.15
CA PRO A 37 15.08 -10.88 10.92
C PRO A 37 13.76 -10.86 10.16
N ASP A 38 13.62 -11.67 9.10
CA ASP A 38 12.41 -11.70 8.27
C ASP A 38 11.24 -12.38 9.00
N GLN A 39 11.47 -13.55 9.61
CA GLN A 39 10.42 -14.25 10.35
C GLN A 39 9.95 -13.46 11.57
N GLY A 40 10.87 -12.79 12.27
CA GLY A 40 10.54 -11.93 13.39
C GLY A 40 9.73 -10.72 12.96
N PHE A 41 10.11 -10.07 11.86
CA PHE A 41 9.33 -8.97 11.29
C PHE A 41 7.91 -9.40 10.93
N GLU A 42 7.76 -10.54 10.26
CA GLU A 42 6.47 -11.13 9.92
C GLU A 42 5.62 -11.41 11.17
N ASN A 43 6.18 -12.08 12.17
CA ASN A 43 5.47 -12.43 13.40
C ASN A 43 5.02 -11.18 14.17
N GLN A 44 5.88 -10.17 14.26
CA GLN A 44 5.56 -8.90 14.92
C GLN A 44 4.47 -8.14 14.17
N PHE A 45 4.51 -8.11 12.83
CA PHE A 45 3.47 -7.48 12.04
C PHE A 45 2.13 -8.22 12.10
N ARG A 46 2.17 -9.56 12.03
CA ARG A 46 1.00 -10.43 12.18
C ARG A 46 0.32 -10.19 13.53
N GLY A 47 1.10 -10.20 14.62
CA GLY A 47 0.61 -9.88 15.97
C GLY A 47 0.03 -8.47 16.07
N TYR A 48 0.68 -7.48 15.44
CA TYR A 48 0.17 -6.12 15.39
C TYR A 48 -1.20 -6.02 14.72
N CYS A 49 -1.38 -6.68 13.57
CA CYS A 49 -2.66 -6.75 12.85
C CYS A 49 -3.74 -7.46 13.68
N ALA A 50 -3.40 -8.58 14.34
CA ALA A 50 -4.36 -9.35 15.13
C ALA A 50 -4.86 -8.56 16.36
N MET A 51 -3.98 -7.83 17.04
CA MET A 51 -4.35 -7.06 18.24
C MET A 51 -5.08 -5.76 17.91
N ASN A 52 -4.69 -5.08 16.83
CA ASN A 52 -5.10 -3.69 16.58
C ASN A 52 -5.95 -3.51 15.31
N GLY A 53 -6.17 -4.56 14.53
CA GLY A 53 -6.98 -4.51 13.31
C GLY A 53 -8.48 -4.30 13.56
N GLY A 54 -8.97 -4.58 14.77
CA GLY A 54 -10.39 -4.43 15.10
C GLY A 54 -11.26 -5.49 14.45
N GLY A 55 -10.93 -6.76 14.67
CA GLY A 55 -11.70 -7.91 14.19
C GLY A 55 -11.30 -8.44 12.80
N TRP A 56 -10.13 -8.05 12.29
CA TRP A 56 -9.61 -8.59 11.04
C TRP A 56 -9.24 -10.07 11.18
N ALA A 57 -9.54 -10.86 10.14
CA ALA A 57 -9.05 -12.23 10.03
C ALA A 57 -7.64 -12.18 9.45
N VAL A 58 -6.66 -12.55 10.27
CA VAL A 58 -5.25 -12.60 9.89
C VAL A 58 -4.87 -14.07 9.68
N SER A 59 -4.19 -14.41 8.59
CA SER A 59 -3.78 -15.81 8.36
C SER A 59 -2.88 -16.30 9.50
N GLN A 60 -2.85 -17.61 9.76
CA GLN A 60 -1.81 -18.20 10.60
C GLN A 60 -0.50 -18.36 9.81
N THR A 61 0.62 -18.41 10.52
CA THR A 61 1.91 -18.84 9.98
C THR A 61 1.72 -20.26 9.41
N ARG A 62 1.91 -20.45 8.10
CA ARG A 62 1.70 -21.73 7.35
C ARG A 62 0.26 -22.15 7.05
N GLU A 63 -0.78 -21.39 7.41
CA GLU A 63 -2.16 -21.73 7.01
C GLU A 63 -2.42 -21.51 5.52
N MET A 64 -1.58 -20.74 4.85
CA MET A 64 -1.60 -20.67 3.40
C MET A 64 -0.85 -21.88 2.86
N LEU A 65 -1.56 -23.01 2.76
CA LEU A 65 -1.17 -24.28 2.13
C LEU A 65 -0.80 -24.13 0.63
N MET A 66 0.01 -23.12 0.30
CA MET A 66 0.61 -22.90 -1.01
C MET A 66 2.05 -23.42 -1.08
N GLY A 67 2.70 -23.60 0.07
CA GLY A 67 4.04 -24.23 0.15
C GLY A 67 4.03 -25.74 -0.13
N LEU A 68 2.87 -26.38 -0.02
CA LEU A 68 2.66 -27.79 -0.34
C LEU A 68 1.62 -27.88 -1.46
N SER A 69 2.11 -28.06 -2.70
CA SER A 69 1.33 -28.54 -3.85
C SER A 69 0.71 -27.52 -4.83
N LEU A 70 0.94 -26.20 -4.71
CA LEU A 70 0.62 -25.30 -5.83
C LEU A 70 1.79 -25.24 -6.82
N SER A 71 1.55 -25.79 -8.01
CA SER A 71 2.45 -25.60 -9.15
C SER A 71 2.32 -24.16 -9.60
N THR A 72 3.32 -23.35 -9.27
CA THR A 72 3.42 -21.98 -9.74
C THR A 72 3.70 -21.96 -11.24
N ALA A 73 3.41 -20.86 -11.92
CA ALA A 73 3.81 -20.70 -13.32
C ALA A 73 5.34 -20.86 -13.52
N SER A 74 6.14 -20.64 -12.46
CA SER A 74 7.59 -20.86 -12.45
C SER A 74 8.02 -22.29 -12.09
N GLY A 75 7.11 -23.14 -11.61
CA GLY A 75 7.42 -24.49 -11.10
C GLY A 75 8.14 -24.51 -9.75
N VAL A 76 8.25 -23.37 -9.07
CA VAL A 76 8.91 -23.22 -7.75
C VAL A 76 7.86 -23.03 -6.66
N SER A 77 7.96 -23.76 -5.56
CA SER A 77 7.07 -23.57 -4.41
C SER A 77 7.31 -22.19 -3.78
N HIS A 78 6.23 -21.43 -3.59
CA HIS A 78 6.26 -20.11 -2.97
C HIS A 78 5.19 -19.99 -1.89
N GLU A 79 5.52 -19.25 -0.84
CA GLU A 79 4.61 -18.89 0.24
C GLU A 79 4.28 -17.39 0.16
N ILE A 80 3.01 -17.06 0.40
CA ILE A 80 2.57 -15.69 0.68
C ILE A 80 2.89 -15.44 2.15
N ASP A 81 3.47 -14.29 2.48
CA ASP A 81 3.93 -14.08 3.86
C ASP A 81 2.74 -13.84 4.81
N LEU A 82 1.77 -13.02 4.40
CA LEU A 82 0.61 -12.68 5.23
C LEU A 82 -0.61 -12.31 4.39
N THR A 83 -1.79 -12.66 4.89
CA THR A 83 -3.06 -12.10 4.39
C THR A 83 -3.87 -11.53 5.53
N VAL A 84 -4.52 -10.40 5.27
CA VAL A 84 -5.48 -9.77 6.18
C VAL A 84 -6.81 -9.65 5.45
N ARG A 85 -7.85 -10.26 6.01
CA ARG A 85 -9.21 -10.25 5.46
C ARG A 85 -10.16 -9.50 6.38
N THR A 86 -11.02 -8.73 5.74
CA THR A 86 -12.20 -8.08 6.31
C THR A 86 -13.44 -8.56 5.55
N GLN A 87 -14.63 -8.06 5.90
CA GLN A 87 -15.86 -8.46 5.23
C GLN A 87 -15.82 -8.23 3.70
N ASN A 88 -15.23 -7.11 3.25
CA ASN A 88 -15.28 -6.68 1.85
C ASN A 88 -13.90 -6.45 1.22
N SER A 89 -12.81 -6.67 1.95
CA SER A 89 -11.45 -6.43 1.45
C SER A 89 -10.48 -7.53 1.91
N LEU A 90 -9.61 -7.94 1.00
CA LEU A 90 -8.47 -8.82 1.21
C LEU A 90 -7.18 -8.07 0.88
N ALA A 91 -6.25 -8.04 1.82
CA ALA A 91 -4.89 -7.57 1.59
C ALA A 91 -3.92 -8.74 1.63
N ILE A 92 -3.09 -8.86 0.60
CA ILE A 92 -2.02 -9.85 0.47
C ILE A 92 -0.69 -9.13 0.59
N PHE A 93 0.19 -9.64 1.46
CA PHE A 93 1.45 -8.98 1.79
C PHE A 93 2.66 -9.81 1.40
N GLU A 94 3.68 -9.12 0.87
CA GLU A 94 5.08 -9.55 0.93
C GLU A 94 5.79 -8.66 1.95
N LEU A 95 6.54 -9.28 2.85
CA LEU A 95 7.26 -8.64 3.93
C LEU A 95 8.76 -8.81 3.71
N LYS A 96 9.53 -7.71 3.81
CA LYS A 96 11.00 -7.77 3.77
C LYS A 96 11.64 -6.93 4.86
N ASN A 97 12.46 -7.58 5.68
CA ASN A 97 13.30 -6.94 6.67
C ASN A 97 14.78 -7.04 6.29
N LYS A 98 15.16 -6.36 5.21
CA LYS A 98 16.54 -6.31 4.73
C LYS A 98 17.24 -5.05 5.25
N ALA A 99 18.00 -5.18 6.33
CA ALA A 99 18.86 -4.09 6.78
C ALA A 99 19.94 -3.81 5.72
N GLY A 100 19.94 -2.59 5.17
CA GLY A 100 20.98 -2.13 4.24
C GLY A 100 20.85 -2.59 2.78
N THR A 101 19.86 -3.41 2.43
CA THR A 101 19.56 -3.77 1.02
C THR A 101 18.11 -3.43 0.72
N PRO A 102 17.84 -2.41 -0.11
CA PRO A 102 16.48 -2.07 -0.50
C PRO A 102 15.74 -3.23 -1.18
N PHE A 103 14.42 -3.25 -1.03
CA PHE A 103 13.54 -4.07 -1.85
C PHE A 103 13.71 -3.68 -3.33
N ASP A 104 14.04 -4.63 -4.19
CA ASP A 104 14.31 -4.38 -5.61
C ASP A 104 13.14 -4.80 -6.52
N LYS A 105 13.27 -4.54 -7.83
CA LYS A 105 12.24 -4.93 -8.81
C LYS A 105 11.99 -6.45 -8.90
N ASN A 106 13.01 -7.27 -8.65
CA ASN A 106 12.88 -8.72 -8.78
C ASN A 106 12.08 -9.28 -7.61
N ASP A 107 12.29 -8.76 -6.39
CA ASP A 107 11.46 -9.06 -5.23
C ASP A 107 9.96 -8.74 -5.55
N VAL A 108 9.67 -7.62 -6.21
CA VAL A 108 8.29 -7.27 -6.65
C VAL A 108 7.73 -8.29 -7.64
N ILE A 109 8.50 -8.63 -8.67
CA ILE A 109 8.04 -9.52 -9.76
C ILE A 109 7.76 -10.92 -9.21
N VAL A 110 8.64 -11.42 -8.33
CA VAL A 110 8.44 -12.70 -7.66
C VAL A 110 7.16 -12.64 -6.84
N PHE A 111 6.97 -11.61 -6.01
CA PHE A 111 5.73 -11.46 -5.23
C PHE A 111 4.49 -11.46 -6.11
N TYR A 112 4.49 -10.69 -7.20
CA TYR A 112 3.34 -10.64 -8.12
C TYR A 112 3.02 -12.00 -8.74
N ALA A 113 4.05 -12.79 -9.10
CA ALA A 113 3.86 -14.15 -9.59
C ALA A 113 3.19 -15.03 -8.53
N LYS A 114 3.63 -14.98 -7.26
CA LYS A 114 3.00 -15.72 -6.15
C LYS A 114 1.52 -15.39 -6.02
N VAL A 115 1.17 -14.10 -6.14
CA VAL A 115 -0.22 -13.64 -6.06
C VAL A 115 -1.05 -14.19 -7.21
N LEU A 116 -0.52 -14.19 -8.44
CA LEU A 116 -1.23 -14.75 -9.59
C LEU A 116 -1.55 -16.23 -9.36
N ASP A 117 -0.58 -17.01 -8.88
CA ASP A 117 -0.82 -18.42 -8.54
C ASP A 117 -1.88 -18.56 -7.44
N TYR A 118 -1.81 -17.71 -6.41
CA TYR A 118 -2.78 -17.72 -5.31
C TYR A 118 -4.21 -17.46 -5.77
N VAL A 119 -4.39 -16.41 -6.57
CA VAL A 119 -5.72 -16.00 -7.03
C VAL A 119 -6.25 -16.97 -8.08
N CYS A 120 -5.39 -17.53 -8.95
CA CYS A 120 -5.79 -18.59 -9.88
C CYS A 120 -6.22 -19.87 -9.15
N ALA A 121 -5.57 -20.22 -8.04
CA ALA A 121 -5.97 -21.36 -7.20
C ALA A 121 -7.26 -21.10 -6.41
N SER A 122 -7.66 -19.84 -6.24
CA SER A 122 -8.86 -19.45 -5.50
C SER A 122 -9.51 -18.19 -6.09
N PRO A 123 -10.20 -18.29 -7.24
CA PRO A 123 -10.75 -17.11 -7.92
C PRO A 123 -11.79 -16.33 -7.10
N ASP A 124 -12.39 -16.95 -6.08
CA ASP A 124 -13.32 -16.31 -5.16
C ASP A 124 -12.68 -15.18 -4.33
N LEU A 125 -11.34 -15.14 -4.25
CA LEU A 125 -10.61 -14.03 -3.63
C LEU A 125 -10.87 -12.69 -4.35
N CYS A 126 -11.28 -12.71 -5.62
CA CYS A 126 -11.63 -11.52 -6.41
C CYS A 126 -13.10 -11.07 -6.28
N GLN A 127 -13.91 -11.68 -5.41
CA GLN A 127 -15.29 -11.23 -5.18
C GLN A 127 -15.38 -9.96 -4.32
N GLY A 128 -14.32 -9.66 -3.56
CA GLY A 128 -14.17 -8.42 -2.80
C GLY A 128 -13.07 -7.53 -3.35
N GLU A 129 -12.76 -6.47 -2.62
CA GLU A 129 -11.64 -5.60 -2.94
C GLU A 129 -10.31 -6.31 -2.65
N LEU A 130 -9.41 -6.37 -3.63
CA LEU A 130 -8.11 -7.02 -3.50
C LEU A 130 -6.99 -5.98 -3.51
N ASN A 131 -6.17 -6.01 -2.46
CA ASN A 131 -5.04 -5.11 -2.26
C ASN A 131 -3.75 -5.93 -2.16
N LEU A 132 -2.73 -5.55 -2.94
CA LEU A 132 -1.40 -6.14 -2.84
C LEU A 132 -0.48 -5.16 -2.14
N VAL A 133 0.30 -5.62 -1.17
CA VAL A 133 1.12 -4.75 -0.33
C VAL A 133 2.54 -5.28 -0.25
N ALA A 134 3.51 -4.46 -0.66
CA ALA A 134 4.91 -4.73 -0.42
C ALA A 134 5.35 -3.90 0.80
N LEU A 135 5.52 -4.56 1.93
CA LEU A 135 5.93 -3.94 3.20
C LEU A 135 7.42 -4.17 3.44
N SER A 136 8.18 -3.10 3.60
CA SER A 136 9.60 -3.20 3.89
C SER A 136 10.07 -2.27 5.00
N THR A 137 11.11 -2.69 5.72
CA THR A 137 11.77 -1.89 6.75
C THR A 137 12.72 -0.83 6.18
N THR A 138 12.99 -0.88 4.87
CA THR A 138 13.74 0.13 4.12
C THR A 138 12.93 0.60 2.92
N VAL A 139 13.17 1.83 2.46
CA VAL A 139 12.52 2.35 1.25
C VAL A 139 13.01 1.53 0.05
N PRO A 140 12.13 0.95 -0.78
CA PRO A 140 12.51 0.23 -2.00
C PRO A 140 13.33 1.13 -2.94
N ASP A 141 14.17 0.53 -3.78
CA ASP A 141 14.86 1.31 -4.80
C ASP A 141 13.86 1.84 -5.85
N ILE A 142 14.33 2.76 -6.72
CA ILE A 142 13.46 3.39 -7.71
C ILE A 142 12.78 2.37 -8.63
N HIS A 143 13.47 1.28 -8.97
CA HIS A 143 12.93 0.23 -9.83
C HIS A 143 11.92 -0.65 -9.10
N GLY A 144 12.12 -0.91 -7.81
CA GLY A 144 11.17 -1.56 -6.92
C GLY A 144 9.88 -0.75 -6.76
N ILE A 145 9.98 0.56 -6.50
CA ILE A 145 8.82 1.45 -6.46
C ILE A 145 8.08 1.44 -7.81
N THR A 146 8.82 1.55 -8.92
CA THR A 146 8.24 1.53 -10.27
C THR A 146 7.47 0.24 -10.53
N ALA A 147 8.09 -0.91 -10.24
CA ALA A 147 7.46 -2.21 -10.42
C ALA A 147 6.23 -2.38 -9.52
N CYS A 148 6.29 -1.94 -8.25
CA CYS A 148 5.12 -1.96 -7.37
C CYS A 148 3.95 -1.19 -7.99
N LEU A 149 4.19 0.07 -8.38
CA LEU A 149 3.14 0.93 -8.92
C LEU A 149 2.60 0.42 -10.26
N GLY A 150 3.47 -0.08 -11.15
CA GLY A 150 3.08 -0.64 -12.45
C GLY A 150 2.32 -1.96 -12.36
N LEU A 151 2.49 -2.72 -11.27
CA LEU A 151 1.80 -3.98 -11.02
C LEU A 151 0.60 -3.87 -10.07
N GLY A 152 0.32 -2.66 -9.55
CA GLY A 152 -0.83 -2.41 -8.67
C GLY A 152 -0.58 -2.87 -7.24
N ILE A 153 0.68 -2.86 -6.82
CA ILE A 153 1.13 -3.18 -5.47
C ILE A 153 1.39 -1.87 -4.73
N HIS A 154 0.89 -1.75 -3.50
CA HIS A 154 1.15 -0.60 -2.63
C HIS A 154 2.52 -0.77 -1.95
N PRO A 155 3.55 0.03 -2.31
CA PRO A 155 4.80 0.00 -1.58
C PRO A 155 4.65 0.77 -0.26
N ILE A 156 5.06 0.16 0.85
CA ILE A 156 5.00 0.76 2.18
C ILE A 156 6.33 0.55 2.89
N ALA A 157 6.92 1.65 3.35
CA ALA A 157 8.17 1.67 4.10
C ALA A 157 8.25 2.91 5.00
N PRO A 158 9.23 3.02 5.91
CA PRO A 158 9.43 4.25 6.67
C PRO A 158 9.58 5.47 5.73
N GLY A 159 8.73 6.47 5.90
CA GLY A 159 8.71 7.66 5.04
C GLY A 159 8.02 7.49 3.68
N LEU A 160 7.62 6.26 3.31
CA LEU A 160 6.88 5.96 2.09
C LEU A 160 5.46 5.50 2.42
N ARG A 161 4.53 6.45 2.40
CA ARG A 161 3.09 6.20 2.56
C ARG A 161 2.49 5.71 1.24
N PRO A 162 1.54 4.77 1.28
CA PRO A 162 0.84 4.31 0.09
C PRO A 162 -0.07 5.41 -0.46
N LEU A 163 -0.26 5.44 -1.79
CA LEU A 163 -1.00 6.49 -2.48
C LEU A 163 -2.43 6.73 -1.95
N PRO A 164 -3.24 5.69 -1.62
CA PRO A 164 -4.56 5.93 -1.05
C PRO A 164 -4.54 6.65 0.32
N TYR A 165 -3.50 6.44 1.12
CA TYR A 165 -3.32 7.16 2.38
C TYR A 165 -3.07 8.65 2.15
N LEU A 166 -2.22 8.98 1.16
CA LEU A 166 -1.97 10.37 0.76
C LEU A 166 -3.24 11.06 0.24
N GLN A 167 -4.07 10.34 -0.53
CA GLN A 167 -5.36 10.85 -1.02
C GLN A 167 -6.32 11.20 0.13
N THR A 168 -6.51 10.26 1.07
CA THR A 168 -7.39 10.47 2.21
C THR A 168 -6.97 11.65 3.07
N TYR A 169 -5.67 11.81 3.33
CA TYR A 169 -5.20 12.97 4.08
C TYR A 169 -5.23 14.27 3.26
N GLY A 170 -4.99 14.23 1.96
CA GLY A 170 -5.17 15.38 1.07
C GLY A 170 -6.61 15.92 1.15
N LEU A 171 -7.61 15.02 1.07
CA LEU A 171 -9.02 15.35 1.27
C LEU A 171 -9.30 15.93 2.66
N ARG A 172 -8.65 15.41 3.71
CA ARG A 172 -8.79 15.95 5.07
C ARG A 172 -8.22 17.37 5.16
N MET A 173 -7.04 17.59 4.62
CA MET A 173 -6.38 18.91 4.56
C MET A 173 -7.25 19.92 3.79
N GLU A 174 -7.80 19.54 2.64
CA GLU A 174 -8.74 20.37 1.88
C GLU A 174 -9.94 20.81 2.74
N ARG A 175 -10.56 19.88 3.48
CA ARG A 175 -11.69 20.20 4.37
C ARG A 175 -11.29 21.14 5.51
N MET A 176 -10.08 20.99 6.05
CA MET A 176 -9.56 21.88 7.11
C MET A 176 -9.31 23.29 6.57
N MET A 177 -8.82 23.43 5.34
CA MET A 177 -8.69 24.73 4.68
C MET A 177 -10.06 25.35 4.42
N ALA A 178 -11.02 24.56 3.93
CA ALA A 178 -12.38 25.02 3.67
C ALA A 178 -13.13 25.43 4.94
N SER A 179 -12.77 24.88 6.11
CA SER A 179 -13.31 25.30 7.41
C SER A 179 -12.63 26.54 8.00
N GLY A 180 -11.68 27.14 7.27
CA GLY A 180 -11.03 28.39 7.66
C GLY A 180 -9.83 28.22 8.58
N LEU A 181 -9.14 27.06 8.56
CA LEU A 181 -7.89 26.90 9.29
C LEU A 181 -6.85 27.94 8.81
N PRO A 182 -6.28 28.77 9.70
CA PRO A 182 -5.36 29.85 9.30
C PRO A 182 -3.97 29.30 9.01
N LEU A 183 -3.72 28.96 7.74
CA LEU A 183 -2.41 28.50 7.25
C LEU A 183 -1.56 29.66 6.74
N SER A 184 -0.23 29.50 6.79
CA SER A 184 0.70 30.42 6.10
C SER A 184 0.55 30.31 4.59
N LYS A 185 0.93 31.37 3.87
CA LYS A 185 0.91 31.37 2.39
C LYS A 185 1.72 30.21 1.82
N ASP A 186 2.94 29.99 2.31
CA ASP A 186 3.81 28.91 1.84
C ASP A 186 3.16 27.52 2.02
N CYS A 187 2.39 27.32 3.09
CA CYS A 187 1.69 26.06 3.33
C CYS A 187 0.50 25.87 2.37
N VAL A 188 -0.21 26.96 2.04
CA VAL A 188 -1.29 26.95 1.04
C VAL A 188 -0.74 26.67 -0.35
N ASP A 189 0.35 27.33 -0.73
CA ASP A 189 1.00 27.15 -2.04
C ASP A 189 1.51 25.70 -2.18
N LEU A 190 2.20 25.18 -1.15
CA LEU A 190 2.65 23.79 -1.11
C LEU A 190 1.49 22.78 -1.21
N PHE A 191 0.34 23.07 -0.60
CA PHE A 191 -0.84 22.21 -0.70
C PHE A 191 -1.42 22.21 -2.11
N GLY A 192 -1.40 23.35 -2.79
CA GLY A 192 -1.79 23.47 -4.20
C GLY A 192 -0.95 22.56 -5.09
N ASP A 193 0.37 22.64 -4.96
CA ASP A 193 1.32 21.80 -5.72
C ASP A 193 1.14 20.31 -5.40
N PHE A 194 1.06 19.97 -4.12
CA PHE A 194 0.78 18.60 -3.66
C PHE A 194 -0.51 18.05 -4.26
N SER A 195 -1.59 18.82 -4.24
CA SER A 195 -2.90 18.38 -4.73
C SER A 195 -2.88 18.17 -6.25
N ALA A 196 -2.25 19.07 -6.99
CA ALA A 196 -2.10 18.94 -8.44
C ALA A 196 -1.28 17.70 -8.81
N GLU A 197 -0.14 17.47 -8.14
CA GLU A 197 0.72 16.33 -8.39
C GLU A 197 0.03 15.01 -8.01
N LEU A 198 -0.66 14.97 -6.86
CA LEU A 198 -1.40 13.81 -6.38
C LEU A 198 -2.52 13.43 -7.35
N ASN A 199 -3.32 14.39 -7.80
CA ASN A 199 -4.41 14.15 -8.75
C ASN A 199 -3.95 13.51 -10.06
N GLN A 200 -2.88 14.05 -10.63
CA GLN A 200 -2.31 13.49 -11.85
C GLN A 200 -1.83 12.05 -11.64
N LEU A 201 -1.22 11.74 -10.48
CA LEU A 201 -0.76 10.38 -10.17
C LEU A 201 -1.94 9.42 -9.94
N LEU A 202 -3.00 9.87 -9.25
CA LEU A 202 -4.23 9.10 -9.04
C LEU A 202 -4.87 8.72 -10.38
N ILE A 203 -5.01 9.68 -11.30
CA ILE A 203 -5.58 9.45 -12.64
C ILE A 203 -4.72 8.48 -13.45
N ALA A 204 -3.38 8.64 -13.40
CA ALA A 204 -2.47 7.77 -14.13
C ALA A 204 -2.54 6.31 -13.66
N LEU A 205 -2.71 6.09 -12.36
CA LEU A 205 -2.67 4.75 -11.75
C LEU A 205 -4.03 4.11 -11.50
N GLN A 206 -5.15 4.81 -11.72
CA GLN A 206 -6.50 4.36 -11.36
C GLN A 206 -6.88 2.96 -11.90
N ASN A 207 -6.34 2.56 -13.07
CA ASN A 207 -6.65 1.28 -13.71
C ASN A 207 -5.64 0.16 -13.39
N VAL A 208 -4.59 0.44 -12.60
CA VAL A 208 -3.53 -0.53 -12.32
C VAL A 208 -3.89 -1.46 -11.17
N TRP A 209 -4.64 -0.95 -10.20
CA TRP A 209 -4.96 -1.65 -8.97
C TRP A 209 -5.79 -2.94 -9.23
N PRO A 210 -5.55 -4.02 -8.47
CA PRO A 210 -6.24 -5.30 -8.68
C PRO A 210 -7.76 -5.15 -8.66
N SER A 211 -8.33 -4.35 -7.76
CA SER A 211 -9.78 -4.10 -7.69
C SER A 211 -10.38 -3.48 -8.95
N ALA A 212 -9.59 -2.76 -9.75
CA ALA A 212 -10.03 -2.19 -11.03
C ALA A 212 -9.69 -3.09 -12.23
N ARG A 213 -8.82 -4.09 -12.01
CA ARG A 213 -8.19 -4.87 -13.07
C ARG A 213 -8.63 -6.33 -13.10
N TRP A 214 -8.86 -6.93 -11.95
CA TRP A 214 -9.12 -8.36 -11.78
C TRP A 214 -10.58 -8.55 -11.41
N ALA A 215 -11.23 -9.49 -12.10
CA ALA A 215 -12.60 -9.87 -11.81
C ALA A 215 -12.75 -11.38 -11.92
N ARG A 216 -13.55 -11.96 -11.04
CA ARG A 216 -13.96 -13.36 -11.16
C ARG A 216 -14.84 -13.51 -12.39
N GLN A 217 -14.48 -14.41 -13.30
CA GLN A 217 -15.31 -14.78 -14.44
C GLN A 217 -16.11 -16.06 -14.15
N SER A 218 -15.49 -17.03 -13.48
CA SER A 218 -16.13 -18.28 -13.03
C SER A 218 -15.37 -18.88 -11.84
N GLU A 219 -15.75 -20.07 -11.39
CA GLU A 219 -15.03 -20.83 -10.35
C GLU A 219 -13.59 -21.20 -10.74
N THR A 220 -13.28 -21.23 -12.03
CA THR A 220 -11.97 -21.67 -12.55
C THR A 220 -11.30 -20.62 -13.45
N ALA A 221 -11.89 -19.43 -13.58
CA ALA A 221 -11.39 -18.42 -14.50
C ALA A 221 -11.45 -17.00 -13.91
N LEU A 222 -10.40 -16.24 -14.20
CA LEU A 222 -10.25 -14.83 -13.86
C LEU A 222 -10.16 -14.01 -15.14
N PHE A 223 -10.83 -12.86 -15.12
CA PHE A 223 -10.65 -11.82 -16.12
C PHE A 223 -9.62 -10.81 -15.61
N VAL A 224 -8.62 -10.51 -16.44
CA VAL A 224 -7.61 -9.48 -16.17
C VAL A 224 -7.70 -8.40 -17.25
N LYS A 225 -8.22 -7.24 -16.88
CA LYS A 225 -8.30 -6.08 -17.76
C LYS A 225 -6.89 -5.64 -18.17
N ARG A 226 -6.74 -5.33 -19.45
CA ARG A 226 -5.53 -4.67 -19.96
C ARG A 226 -5.49 -3.23 -19.47
N VAL A 227 -4.35 -2.82 -18.93
CA VAL A 227 -4.09 -1.42 -18.56
C VAL A 227 -3.51 -0.70 -19.78
N PRO A 228 -3.97 0.53 -20.09
CA PRO A 228 -3.30 1.38 -21.08
C PRO A 228 -1.82 1.59 -20.71
N PRO A 229 -0.95 1.87 -21.69
CA PRO A 229 0.44 2.24 -21.38
C PRO A 229 0.48 3.42 -20.40
N ILE A 230 1.31 3.29 -19.36
CA ILE A 230 1.56 4.35 -18.37
C ILE A 230 3.02 4.76 -18.56
N ASP A 231 3.27 6.07 -18.60
CA ASP A 231 4.63 6.59 -18.46
C ASP A 231 5.09 6.37 -17.01
N LEU A 232 5.90 5.33 -16.83
CA LEU A 232 6.40 4.92 -15.53
C LEU A 232 7.72 5.60 -15.16
N ASP A 233 8.37 6.34 -16.06
CA ASP A 233 9.71 6.88 -15.84
C ASP A 233 9.71 7.91 -14.70
N ASN A 234 8.64 8.69 -14.59
CA ASN A 234 8.51 9.76 -13.60
C ASN A 234 7.65 9.38 -12.38
N VAL A 235 6.81 8.36 -12.50
CA VAL A 235 5.88 7.90 -11.46
C VAL A 235 6.54 7.66 -10.09
N PRO A 236 7.68 6.96 -9.96
CA PRO A 236 8.27 6.70 -8.64
C PRO A 236 8.82 7.98 -7.99
N PHE A 237 9.43 8.89 -8.77
CA PHE A 237 9.94 10.17 -8.28
C PHE A 237 8.82 11.06 -7.77
N ARG A 238 7.68 11.07 -8.47
CA ARG A 238 6.49 11.80 -8.05
C ARG A 238 5.90 11.28 -6.75
N LEU A 239 5.83 9.96 -6.57
CA LEU A 239 5.38 9.39 -5.31
C LEU A 239 6.31 9.77 -4.14
N LEU A 240 7.62 9.79 -4.37
CA LEU A 240 8.60 10.23 -3.37
C LEU A 240 8.48 11.73 -3.07
N SER A 241 8.30 12.57 -4.10
CA SER A 241 8.03 14.01 -3.98
C SER A 241 6.79 14.24 -3.10
N LEU A 242 5.67 13.59 -3.43
CA LEU A 242 4.43 13.68 -2.67
C LEU A 242 4.60 13.30 -1.20
N ASN A 243 5.37 12.25 -0.89
CA ASN A 243 5.64 11.83 0.48
C ASN A 243 6.46 12.87 1.26
N ASN A 244 7.42 13.52 0.61
CA ASN A 244 8.21 14.59 1.22
C ASN A 244 7.34 15.83 1.49
N SER A 245 6.59 16.28 0.48
CA SER A 245 5.66 17.40 0.60
C SER A 245 4.61 17.14 1.68
N PHE A 246 4.09 15.91 1.75
CA PHE A 246 3.14 15.50 2.78
C PHE A 246 3.68 15.67 4.20
N GLY A 247 4.95 15.32 4.46
CA GLY A 247 5.56 15.50 5.77
C GLY A 247 5.65 16.98 6.19
N GLN A 248 5.96 17.86 5.24
CA GLN A 248 6.01 19.31 5.46
C GLN A 248 4.60 19.88 5.70
N LEU A 249 3.63 19.49 4.87
CA LEU A 249 2.24 19.89 5.03
C LEU A 249 1.68 19.47 6.38
N LEU A 250 1.90 18.22 6.78
CA LEU A 250 1.43 17.72 8.08
C LEU A 250 1.96 18.55 9.25
N SER A 251 3.20 19.03 9.16
CA SER A 251 3.79 19.90 10.17
C SER A 251 3.14 21.29 10.19
N GLY A 252 2.91 21.89 9.01
CA GLY A 252 2.24 23.19 8.87
C GLY A 252 0.79 23.17 9.38
N PHE A 253 0.02 22.14 9.01
CA PHE A 253 -1.35 21.97 9.48
C PHE A 253 -1.43 21.77 10.99
N LYS A 254 -0.55 20.94 11.59
CA LYS A 254 -0.49 20.75 13.05
C LYS A 254 -0.14 22.04 13.80
N ALA A 255 0.77 22.84 13.27
CA ALA A 255 1.14 24.13 13.86
C ALA A 255 -0.06 25.12 13.85
N ALA A 256 -0.80 25.15 12.75
CA ALA A 256 -2.00 25.99 12.64
C ALA A 256 -3.13 25.52 13.56
N GLU A 257 -3.35 24.21 13.72
CA GLU A 257 -4.33 23.66 14.67
C GLU A 257 -4.00 24.00 16.13
N SER A 258 -2.70 24.13 16.45
CA SER A 258 -2.21 24.40 17.80
C SER A 258 -2.14 25.89 18.15
N SER A 259 -2.37 26.77 17.18
CA SER A 259 -2.26 28.22 17.37
C SER A 259 -3.55 28.76 18.02
N PRO A 260 -3.46 29.56 19.10
CA PRO A 260 -4.63 30.18 19.72
C PRO A 260 -5.33 31.11 18.72
N ARG A 261 -6.66 31.00 18.64
CA ARG A 261 -7.53 31.85 17.81
C ARG A 261 -7.67 33.25 18.38
#